data_AF-A0A531NB69-F1
#
_entry.id   AF-A0A531NB69-F1
#
_cell.length_a   1.000
_cell.length_b   1.000
_cell.length_c   1.000
_cell.angle_alpha   90.00
_cell.angle_beta   90.00
_cell.angle_gamma   90.00
#
_symmetry.space_group_name_H-M   'P 1'
#
loop_
_entity.id
_entity.type
_entity.pdbx_description
1 polymer ?
#
loop_
_entity_poly.entity_id
_entity_poly.type
_entity_poly.pdbx_seq_one_letter_code
_entity_poly.pdbx_strand_id
1 'polypeptide(L)' 'RVNCMVPGWVMTERQMSLWLNPAGERQIDERQCLPDRLQPSDIARMALFLAADDSRMCTSQQFIVDAGWV' A
#
# COMPACT_ATOMS: atom_id res chain seq x y z
N ARG A 1 9.65 -5.24 18.10
CA ARG A 1 8.30 -5.53 17.55
C ARG A 1 8.49 -6.06 16.14
N VAL A 2 7.72 -7.05 15.72
CA VAL A 2 7.79 -7.59 14.35
C VAL A 2 6.39 -7.55 13.77
N ASN A 3 6.22 -6.91 12.62
CA ASN A 3 4.94 -6.78 11.94
C ASN A 3 5.13 -7.03 10.43
N CYS A 4 4.04 -7.32 9.74
CA CYS A 4 4.00 -7.44 8.30
C CYS A 4 3.25 -6.24 7.70
N MET A 5 3.75 -5.70 6.59
CA MET A 5 3.01 -4.76 5.75
C MET A 5 2.56 -5.50 4.49
N VAL A 6 1.31 -5.30 4.09
CA VAL A 6 0.70 -5.90 2.90
C VAL A 6 0.28 -4.77 1.96
N PRO A 7 1.15 -4.34 1.03
CA PRO A 7 0.84 -3.28 0.09
C PRO A 7 -0.15 -3.72 -0.98
N GLY A 8 -1.00 -2.80 -1.43
CA GLY A 8 -1.80 -2.95 -2.65
C GLY A 8 -1.00 -2.62 -3.92
N TRP A 9 -1.68 -2.08 -4.93
CA TRP A 9 -1.06 -1.72 -6.21
C TRP A 9 -0.27 -0.42 -6.12
N VAL A 10 0.98 -0.51 -5.65
CA VAL A 10 1.86 0.66 -5.50
C VAL A 10 2.44 1.10 -6.85
N MET A 11 2.38 2.40 -7.14
CA MET A 11 2.96 3.05 -8.32
C MET A 11 4.49 3.13 -8.25
N THR A 12 5.14 1.96 -8.31
CA THR A 12 6.59 1.84 -8.48
C THR A 12 6.96 1.92 -9.96
N GLU A 13 8.19 2.34 -10.27
CA GLU A 13 8.70 2.39 -11.65
C GLU A 13 8.54 1.04 -12.38
N ARG A 14 8.81 -0.07 -11.68
CA ARG A 14 8.61 -1.43 -12.21
C ARG A 14 7.14 -1.72 -12.51
N GLN A 15 6.23 -1.33 -11.62
CA GLN A 15 4.80 -1.55 -11.84
C GLN A 15 4.27 -0.73 -13.02
N MET A 16 4.70 0.53 -13.11
CA MET A 16 4.33 1.43 -14.19
C MET A 16 4.85 0.95 -15.55
N SER A 17 6.12 0.53 -15.62
CA SER A 17 6.73 0.10 -16.87
C SER A 17 6.22 -1.25 -17.38
N LEU A 18 5.86 -2.18 -16.49
CA LEU A 18 5.51 -3.55 -16.89
C LEU A 18 4.00 -3.82 -16.91
N TRP A 19 3.22 -3.13 -16.07
CA TRP A 19 1.85 -3.55 -15.77
C TRP A 19 0.80 -2.43 -15.87
N LEU A 20 1.20 -1.16 -15.81
CA LEU A 20 0.26 -0.04 -15.93
C LEU A 20 -0.10 0.21 -17.39
N ASN A 21 -1.19 -0.40 -17.81
CA ASN A 21 -1.85 -0.16 -19.09
C ASN A 21 -3.32 0.27 -18.83
N PRO A 22 -4.10 0.64 -19.86
CA PRO A 22 -5.48 1.10 -19.65
C PRO A 22 -6.40 0.09 -18.95
N ALA A 23 -6.14 -1.21 -19.06
CA ALA A 23 -6.90 -2.22 -18.34
C ALA A 23 -6.48 -2.31 -16.86
N GLY A 24 -5.18 -2.18 -16.58
CA GLY A 24 -4.65 -2.09 -15.22
C GLY A 24 -5.18 -0.85 -14.48
N GLU A 25 -5.22 0.31 -15.14
CA GLU A 25 -5.80 1.52 -14.57
C GLU A 25 -7.29 1.34 -14.21
N ARG A 26 -8.08 0.76 -15.11
CA ARG A 26 -9.49 0.46 -14.82
C ARG A 26 -9.65 -0.51 -13.65
N GLN A 27 -8.81 -1.53 -13.55
CA GLN A 27 -8.85 -2.47 -12.45
C GLN A 27 -8.57 -1.77 -11.11
N ILE A 28 -7.65 -0.80 -11.09
CA ILE A 28 -7.38 0.04 -9.93
C ILE A 28 -8.61 0.86 -9.55
N ASP A 29 -9.24 1.52 -10.52
CA ASP A 29 -10.43 2.34 -10.30
C ASP A 29 -11.63 1.52 -9.80
N GLU A 30 -11.78 0.28 -10.28
CA GLU A 30 -12.90 -0.60 -9.90
C GLU A 30 -12.72 -1.24 -8.51
N ARG A 31 -11.49 -1.48 -8.08
CA ARG A 31 -11.20 -2.25 -6.86
C ARG A 31 -10.77 -1.40 -5.68
N GLN A 32 -10.07 -0.29 -5.89
CA GLN A 32 -9.73 0.60 -4.80
C GLN A 32 -10.96 1.38 -4.37
N CYS A 33 -11.19 1.47 -3.05
CA CYS A 33 -12.21 2.35 -2.51
C CYS A 33 -11.80 3.83 -2.60
N LEU A 34 -10.50 4.14 -2.50
CA LEU A 34 -10.01 5.51 -2.63
C LEU A 34 -9.65 5.85 -4.09
N PRO A 35 -9.92 7.09 -4.53
CA PRO A 35 -9.74 7.49 -5.93
C PRO A 35 -8.26 7.69 -6.31
N ASP A 36 -7.39 7.91 -5.33
CA ASP A 36 -5.97 8.20 -5.57
C ASP A 36 -5.16 6.93 -5.84
N ARG A 37 -4.06 7.08 -6.59
CA ARG A 37 -3.10 5.99 -6.80
C ARG A 37 -2.20 5.83 -5.59
N LEU A 38 -2.10 4.60 -5.08
CA LEU A 38 -1.22 4.27 -3.98
C LEU A 38 0.24 4.53 -4.34
N GLN A 39 0.90 5.44 -3.63
CA GLN A 39 2.28 5.83 -3.91
C GLN A 39 3.28 5.11 -2.98
N PRO A 40 4.56 4.98 -3.38
CA PRO A 40 5.61 4.47 -2.50
C PRO A 40 5.71 5.22 -1.16
N SER A 41 5.40 6.53 -1.16
CA SER A 41 5.40 7.34 0.06
C SER A 41 4.36 6.89 1.08
N ASP A 42 3.25 6.29 0.66
CA ASP A 42 2.19 5.86 1.57
C ASP A 42 2.61 4.60 2.34
N ILE A 43 3.34 3.71 1.67
CA ILE A 43 3.99 2.56 2.32
C ILE A 43 5.10 3.02 3.26
N ALA A 44 5.90 4.00 2.85
CA ALA A 44 6.95 4.56 3.70
C ALA A 44 6.37 5.18 4.99
N ARG A 45 5.24 5.88 4.91
CA ARG A 45 4.55 6.43 6.10
C ARG A 45 4.09 5.33 7.06
N MET A 46 3.56 4.21 6.55
CA MET A 46 3.21 3.07 7.40
C MET A 46 4.45 2.47 8.08
N ALA A 47 5.56 2.32 7.34
CA ALA A 47 6.81 1.84 7.90
C ALA A 47 7.33 2.77 9.03
N LEU A 48 7.26 4.08 8.82
CA LEU A 48 7.63 5.07 9.84
C LEU A 48 6.75 4.97 11.09
N PHE A 49 5.44 4.81 10.94
CA PHE A 49 4.54 4.57 12.08
C PHE A 49 4.91 3.28 12.83
N LEU A 50 5.21 2.18 12.12
CA LEU A 50 5.63 0.92 12.74
C LEU A 50 6.98 1.03 13.44
N ALA A 51 7.86 1.92 12.98
CA ALA A 51 9.14 2.20 13.63
C ALA A 51 8.99 3.08 14.88
N ALA A 52 8.02 4.00 14.90
CA ALA A 52 7.77 4.93 15.98
C ALA A 52 7.19 4.29 17.26
N ASP A 53 7.27 5.01 18.37
CA ASP A 53 6.70 4.60 19.67
C ASP A 53 5.16 4.59 19.67
N ASP A 54 4.53 5.31 18.75
CA ASP A 54 3.08 5.32 18.54
C ASP A 54 2.52 3.92 18.32
N SER A 55 3.31 3.03 17.72
CA SER A 55 2.95 1.62 17.48
C SER A 55 3.50 0.66 18.54
N ARG A 56 3.83 1.12 19.76
CA ARG A 56 4.44 0.31 20.83
C ARG A 56 3.67 -0.96 21.20
N MET A 57 2.35 -0.98 21.02
CA MET A 57 1.51 -2.16 21.29
C MET A 57 1.15 -2.97 20.03
N CYS A 58 1.74 -2.64 18.88
CA CYS A 58 1.52 -3.36 17.63
C CYS A 58 2.67 -4.35 17.39
N THR A 59 2.40 -5.66 17.50
CA THR A 59 3.33 -6.73 17.13
C THR A 59 2.55 -7.94 16.62
N SER A 60 3.19 -8.75 15.76
CA SER A 60 2.59 -9.93 15.11
C SER A 60 1.34 -9.62 14.26
N GLN A 61 1.20 -8.39 13.77
CA GLN A 61 0.05 -7.97 12.97
C GLN A 61 0.39 -7.89 11.48
N GLN A 62 -0.66 -7.92 10.65
CA GLN A 62 -0.62 -7.57 9.24
C GLN A 62 -1.31 -6.22 9.05
N PHE A 63 -0.58 -5.26 8.49
CA PHE A 63 -1.11 -3.94 8.15
C PHE A 63 -1.27 -3.82 6.65
N ILE A 64 -2.52 -3.81 6.21
CA ILE A 64 -2.88 -3.66 4.79
C ILE A 64 -2.84 -2.18 4.43
N VAL A 65 -2.09 -1.84 3.38
CA VAL A 65 -1.99 -0.47 2.85
C VAL A 65 -2.22 -0.55 1.35
N ASP A 66 -3.48 -0.53 0.95
CA ASP A 66 -3.91 -0.92 -0.40
C ASP A 66 -5.02 -0.05 -0.99
N ALA A 67 -5.35 1.06 -0.33
CA ALA A 67 -6.46 1.94 -0.70
C ALA A 67 -7.85 1.25 -0.71
N GLY A 68 -8.02 0.19 0.08
CA GLY A 68 -9.28 -0.55 0.22
C GLY A 68 -9.51 -1.52 -0.93
N TRP A 69 -8.49 -2.28 -1.32
CA TRP A 69 -8.52 -3.23 -2.43
C TRP A 69 -9.05 -4.62 -2.03
N VAL A 70 -8.67 -5.12 -0.84
CA VAL A 70 -9.09 -6.44 -0.32
C VAL A 70 -10.20 -6.35 0.72
#